data_AF-A0A962RR21-F1
#
_entry.id   AF-A0A962RR21-F1
#
_cell.length_a   1.000
_cell.length_b   1.000
_cell.length_c   1.000
_cell.angle_alpha   90.00
_cell.angle_beta   90.00
_cell.angle_gamma   90.00
#
_symmetry.space_group_name_H-M   'P 1'
#
loop_
_entity.id
_entity.type
_entity.pdbx_description
1 polymer ?
#
loop_
_entity_poly.entity_id
_entity_poly.type
_entity_poly.pdbx_seq_one_letter_code
_entity_poly.pdbx_strand_id
1 'polypeptide(L)'
;DMAHDNPPLEEILRTVREFLVDLTPRLDGKDRYHGLVSAFLVEIVERELAGEWQHPATADDRRLRELALALGVEPGDEHLHAVLSRALRAGRADARMDEVLGVLIDHVVDKVRVTRPDLLALEHRADD
;
A
#
# COMPACT_ATOMS: atom_id res chain seq x y z
N ASP A 1 26.34 -32.48 1.72
CA ASP A 1 25.92 -31.09 1.87
C ASP A 1 24.54 -31.09 2.49
N MET A 2 24.44 -30.79 3.79
CA MET A 2 23.16 -30.73 4.48
C MET A 2 22.48 -29.43 4.08
N ALA A 3 21.54 -29.50 3.14
CA ALA A 3 20.58 -28.44 2.94
C ALA A 3 19.93 -28.19 4.30
N HIS A 4 20.24 -27.06 4.93
CA HIS A 4 19.45 -26.58 6.05
C HIS A 4 18.02 -26.45 5.53
N ASP A 5 17.10 -27.25 6.06
CA ASP A 5 15.66 -27.05 5.90
C ASP A 5 15.33 -25.65 6.44
N ASN A 6 15.32 -24.67 5.55
CA ASN A 6 14.96 -23.30 5.91
C ASN A 6 13.44 -23.28 6.03
N PRO A 7 12.87 -22.92 7.19
CA PRO A 7 11.42 -22.86 7.32
C PRO A 7 10.84 -21.92 6.26
N PRO A 8 9.68 -22.26 5.69
CA PRO A 8 9.00 -21.39 4.74
C PRO A 8 8.64 -20.05 5.41
N LEU A 9 8.55 -18.98 4.62
CA LEU A 9 8.36 -17.61 5.13
C LEU A 9 7.10 -17.51 6.00
N GLU A 10 6.04 -18.23 5.63
CA GLU A 10 4.77 -18.30 6.35
C GLU A 10 4.95 -18.91 7.75
N GLU A 11 5.81 -19.92 7.89
CA GLU A 11 6.13 -20.52 9.19
C GLU A 11 6.96 -19.59 10.06
N ILE A 12 7.90 -18.86 9.45
CA ILE A 12 8.69 -17.83 10.16
C ILE A 12 7.76 -16.74 10.70
N LEU A 13 6.88 -16.19 9.86
CA LEU A 13 5.96 -15.11 10.26
C LEU A 13 4.98 -15.56 11.33
N ARG A 14 4.40 -16.76 11.19
CA ARG A 14 3.53 -17.35 12.21
C ARG A 14 4.24 -17.48 13.55
N THR A 15 5.47 -18.00 13.54
CA THR A 15 6.29 -18.14 14.75
C THR A 15 6.56 -16.78 15.42
N VAL A 16 6.87 -15.76 14.62
CA VAL A 16 7.06 -14.39 15.12
C VAL A 16 5.78 -13.85 15.73
N ARG A 17 4.62 -14.03 15.09
CA ARG A 17 3.32 -13.59 15.62
C ARG A 17 3.00 -14.27 16.95
N GLU A 18 3.15 -15.60 17.02
CA GLU A 18 2.92 -16.38 18.25
C GLU A 18 3.83 -15.91 19.39
N PHE A 19 5.12 -15.70 19.10
CA PHE A 19 6.06 -15.14 20.07
C PHE A 19 5.65 -13.75 20.57
N LEU A 20 5.19 -12.86 19.68
CA LEU A 20 4.71 -11.53 20.06
C LEU A 20 3.46 -11.61 20.94
N VAL A 21 2.52 -12.51 20.61
CA VAL A 21 1.31 -12.77 21.40
C VAL A 21 1.68 -13.28 22.80
N ASP A 22 2.62 -14.22 22.91
CA ASP A 22 3.06 -14.79 24.19
C ASP A 22 3.88 -13.80 25.03
N LEU A 23 4.63 -12.90 24.39
CA LEU A 23 5.38 -11.84 25.06
C LEU A 23 4.47 -10.75 25.60
N THR A 24 3.43 -10.38 24.86
CA THR A 24 2.59 -9.20 25.13
C THR A 24 2.01 -9.13 26.56
N PRO A 25 1.51 -10.22 27.18
CA PRO A 25 1.02 -10.18 28.57
C PRO A 25 2.07 -9.81 29.62
N ARG A 26 3.36 -9.95 29.30
CA ARG A 26 4.49 -9.61 30.19
C ARG A 26 4.94 -8.16 30.05
N LEU A 27 4.40 -7.43 29.08
CA LEU A 27 4.72 -6.03 28.81
C LEU A 27 3.67 -5.12 29.45
N ASP A 28 4.05 -3.87 29.70
CA ASP A 28 3.18 -2.84 30.22
C ASP A 28 3.17 -1.58 29.33
N GLY A 29 2.21 -0.69 29.60
CA GLY A 29 2.07 0.61 28.94
C GLY A 29 2.23 0.57 27.41
N LYS A 30 3.17 1.36 26.92
CA LYS A 30 3.45 1.56 25.49
C LYS A 30 4.01 0.29 24.82
N ASP A 31 4.80 -0.50 25.53
CA ASP A 31 5.42 -1.70 24.98
C ASP A 31 4.39 -2.80 24.75
N ARG A 32 3.41 -2.94 25.66
CA ARG A 32 2.26 -3.82 25.46
C ARG A 32 1.45 -3.44 24.22
N TYR A 33 1.21 -2.14 24.03
CA TYR A 33 0.53 -1.65 22.83
C TYR A 33 1.32 -1.97 21.55
N HIS A 34 2.64 -1.75 21.55
CA HIS A 34 3.49 -2.09 20.42
C HIS A 34 3.53 -3.60 20.14
N GLY A 35 3.48 -4.46 21.17
CA GLY A 35 3.36 -5.91 21.00
C GLY A 35 2.07 -6.31 20.28
N LEU A 36 0.93 -5.75 20.69
CA LEU A 36 -0.38 -5.97 20.04
C LEU A 36 -0.39 -5.49 18.59
N VAL A 37 0.10 -4.27 18.33
CA VAL A 37 0.16 -3.72 16.97
C VAL A 37 1.07 -4.56 16.08
N SER A 38 2.24 -4.97 16.59
CA SER A 38 3.18 -5.79 15.83
C SER A 38 2.57 -7.15 15.47
N ALA A 39 1.90 -7.82 16.43
CA ALA A 39 1.24 -9.10 16.16
C ALA A 39 0.13 -8.96 15.11
N PHE A 40 -0.67 -7.90 15.19
CA PHE A 40 -1.70 -7.59 14.22
C PHE A 40 -1.13 -7.31 12.81
N LEU A 41 -0.04 -6.57 12.70
CA LEU A 41 0.61 -6.31 11.40
C LEU A 41 1.15 -7.60 10.77
N VAL A 42 1.74 -8.50 11.56
CA VAL A 42 2.21 -9.80 11.06
C VAL A 42 1.03 -10.64 10.57
N GLU A 43 -0.11 -10.62 11.28
CA GLU A 43 -1.34 -11.28 10.84
C GLU A 43 -1.83 -10.76 9.48
N ILE A 44 -1.78 -9.44 9.23
CA ILE A 44 -2.11 -8.87 7.92
C ILE A 44 -1.19 -9.43 6.84
N VAL A 45 0.13 -9.45 7.08
CA VAL A 45 1.11 -9.96 6.11
C VAL A 45 0.87 -11.44 5.81
N GLU A 46 0.57 -12.26 6.82
CA GLU A 46 0.25 -13.68 6.62
C GLU A 46 -0.99 -13.87 5.73
N ARG A 47 -2.04 -13.06 5.94
CA ARG A 47 -3.25 -13.10 5.12
C ARG A 47 -3.02 -12.59 3.70
N GLU A 48 -2.14 -11.61 3.52
CA GLU A 48 -1.73 -11.13 2.20
C GLU A 48 -0.96 -12.21 1.43
N LEU A 49 0.00 -12.88 2.09
CA LEU A 49 0.76 -13.99 1.50
C LEU A 49 -0.13 -15.20 1.15
N ALA A 50 -1.16 -15.47 1.97
CA ALA A 50 -2.15 -16.50 1.69
C ALA A 50 -3.12 -16.13 0.54
N GLY A 51 -3.06 -14.89 0.03
CA GLY A 51 -4.01 -14.37 -0.96
C GLY A 51 -5.42 -14.12 -0.42
N GLU A 52 -5.61 -14.25 0.90
CA GLU A 52 -6.88 -14.06 1.60
C GLU A 52 -7.17 -12.60 1.94
N TRP A 53 -6.13 -11.75 1.88
CA TRP A 53 -6.25 -10.31 2.00
C TRP A 53 -5.92 -9.64 0.68
N GLN A 54 -6.96 -9.16 0.01
CA GLN A 54 -6.83 -8.22 -1.09
C GLN A 54 -7.25 -6.86 -0.55
N HIS A 55 -6.36 -5.88 -0.60
CA HIS A 55 -6.79 -4.49 -0.43
C HIS A 55 -7.87 -4.22 -1.49
N PRO A 56 -9.13 -3.96 -1.09
CA PRO A 56 -10.17 -3.70 -2.07
C PRO A 56 -9.70 -2.53 -2.91
N ALA A 57 -9.54 -2.75 -4.22
CA ALA A 57 -9.07 -1.72 -5.13
C ALA A 57 -9.98 -0.51 -4.96
N THR A 58 -9.42 0.56 -4.42
CA THR A 58 -10.17 1.80 -4.20
C THR A 58 -10.54 2.38 -5.56
N ALA A 59 -11.52 3.30 -5.58
CA ALA A 59 -11.83 4.03 -6.81
C ALA A 59 -10.59 4.72 -7.38
N ASP A 60 -9.71 5.18 -6.49
CA ASP A 60 -8.43 5.78 -6.81
C ASP A 60 -7.43 4.79 -7.45
N ASP A 61 -7.29 3.59 -6.89
CA ASP A 61 -6.45 2.52 -7.48
C ASP A 61 -6.92 2.16 -8.90
N ARG A 62 -8.24 2.14 -9.14
CA ARG A 62 -8.79 1.91 -10.48
C ARG A 62 -8.41 3.02 -11.46
N ARG A 63 -8.58 4.29 -11.08
CA ARG A 63 -8.21 5.44 -11.93
C ARG A 63 -6.73 5.42 -12.31
N LEU A 64 -5.84 5.12 -11.37
CA LEU A 64 -4.41 5.02 -11.65
C LEU A 64 -4.07 3.85 -12.60
N ARG A 65 -4.75 2.71 -12.47
CA ARG A 65 -4.57 1.58 -13.39
C ARG A 65 -5.06 1.92 -14.80
N GLU A 66 -6.20 2.58 -14.92
CA GLU A 66 -6.72 3.07 -16.20
C GLU A 66 -5.75 4.05 -16.87
N LEU A 67 -5.19 4.99 -16.10
CA LEU A 67 -4.14 5.89 -16.59
C LEU A 67 -2.90 5.12 -17.09
N ALA A 68 -2.44 4.12 -16.34
CA ALA A 68 -1.28 3.30 -16.75
C ALA A 68 -1.55 2.60 -18.09
N LEU A 69 -2.72 1.97 -18.24
CA LEU A 69 -3.15 1.33 -19.49
C LEU A 69 -3.23 2.34 -20.63
N ALA A 70 -3.78 3.53 -20.38
CA ALA A 70 -3.90 4.59 -21.37
C ALA A 70 -2.53 5.16 -21.82
N LEU A 71 -1.49 5.00 -21.00
CA LEU A 71 -0.09 5.30 -21.34
C LEU A 71 0.65 4.11 -21.96
N GLY A 72 -0.06 3.05 -22.32
CA GLY A 72 0.50 1.84 -22.92
C GLY A 72 1.33 1.01 -21.94
N VAL A 73 0.97 1.03 -20.67
CA VAL A 73 1.68 0.28 -19.62
C VAL A 73 0.72 -0.67 -18.92
N GLU A 74 1.00 -1.97 -19.05
CA GLU A 74 0.29 -3.00 -18.33
C GLU A 74 0.76 -3.03 -16.87
N PRO A 75 -0.12 -2.72 -15.89
CA PRO A 75 0.22 -2.81 -14.49
C PRO A 75 0.27 -4.29 -14.08
N GLY A 76 1.49 -4.82 -13.98
CA GLY A 76 1.74 -6.13 -13.33
C GLY A 76 1.84 -6.00 -11.80
N ASP A 77 2.50 -6.97 -11.16
CA ASP A 77 2.74 -6.96 -9.70
C ASP A 77 3.69 -5.85 -9.24
N GLU A 78 4.30 -5.11 -10.17
CA GLU A 78 5.14 -3.95 -9.87
C GLU A 78 4.30 -2.80 -9.29
N HIS A 79 4.84 -2.11 -8.28
CA HIS A 79 4.15 -1.00 -7.62
C HIS A 79 3.72 0.06 -8.64
N LEU A 80 2.41 0.28 -8.76
CA LEU A 80 1.78 1.12 -9.80
C LEU A 80 2.40 2.52 -9.94
N HIS A 81 2.82 3.14 -8.84
CA HIS A 81 3.49 4.46 -8.88
C HIS A 81 4.87 4.42 -9.56
N ALA A 82 5.63 3.32 -9.40
CA ALA A 82 6.93 3.17 -10.05
C ALA A 82 6.77 3.04 -11.57
N VAL A 83 5.78 2.24 -11.99
CA VAL A 83 5.39 2.03 -13.38
C VAL A 83 4.97 3.35 -14.04
N LEU A 84 4.06 4.10 -13.42
CA LEU A 84 3.62 5.41 -13.90
C LEU A 84 4.79 6.41 -13.95
N SER A 85 5.62 6.49 -12.92
CA SER A 85 6.78 7.40 -12.89
C SER A 85 7.79 7.11 -14.01
N ARG A 86 7.94 5.83 -14.40
CA ARG A 86 8.76 5.44 -15.55
C ARG A 86 8.12 5.88 -16.86
N ALA A 87 6.81 5.71 -17.02
CA ALA A 87 6.06 6.12 -18.20
C ALA A 87 6.12 7.64 -18.43
N LEU A 88 5.94 8.43 -17.36
CA LEU A 88 6.04 9.88 -17.40
C LEU A 88 7.44 10.34 -17.79
N ARG A 89 8.49 9.76 -17.18
CA ARG A 89 9.88 10.08 -17.53
C ARG A 89 10.26 9.69 -18.96
N ALA A 90 9.56 8.71 -19.55
CA ALA A 90 9.73 8.31 -20.93
C ALA A 90 8.94 9.18 -21.94
N GLY A 91 8.27 10.24 -21.47
CA GLY A 91 7.50 11.15 -22.33
C GLY A 91 6.18 10.58 -22.84
N ARG A 92 5.69 9.47 -22.27
CA ARG A 92 4.46 8.81 -22.77
C ARG A 92 3.19 9.62 -22.53
N ALA A 93 3.25 10.62 -21.66
CA ALA A 93 2.14 11.51 -21.34
C ALA A 93 2.23 12.88 -22.03
N ASP A 94 3.29 13.16 -22.79
CA ASP A 94 3.57 14.53 -23.28
C ASP A 94 2.44 15.11 -24.15
N ALA A 95 1.77 14.27 -24.94
CA ALA A 95 0.64 14.68 -25.79
C ALA A 95 -0.68 14.89 -25.03
N ARG A 96 -0.76 14.48 -23.76
CA ARG A 96 -1.99 14.49 -22.94
C ARG A 96 -1.70 14.88 -21.48
N MET A 97 -0.71 15.74 -21.29
CA MET A 97 -0.17 16.08 -19.96
C MET A 97 -1.25 16.68 -19.05
N ASP A 98 -2.16 17.50 -19.60
CA ASP A 98 -3.24 18.13 -18.82
C ASP A 98 -4.19 17.10 -18.22
N GLU A 99 -4.56 16.07 -18.99
CA GLU A 99 -5.43 14.98 -18.53
C GLU A 99 -4.73 14.14 -17.45
N VAL A 100 -3.46 13.80 -17.68
CA VAL A 100 -2.64 13.04 -16.72
C VAL A 100 -2.47 13.81 -15.42
N LEU A 101 -2.20 15.12 -15.51
CA LEU A 101 -2.03 15.98 -14.36
C LEU A 101 -3.32 16.04 -13.53
N GLY A 102 -4.48 16.16 -14.17
CA GLY A 102 -5.78 16.11 -13.48
C GLY A 102 -5.96 14.84 -12.65
N VAL A 103 -5.71 13.67 -13.24
CA VAL A 103 -5.81 12.37 -12.53
C VAL A 103 -4.83 12.28 -11.36
N LEU A 104 -3.60 12.80 -11.52
CA LEU A 104 -2.61 12.79 -10.44
C LEU A 104 -2.94 13.77 -9.31
N ILE A 105 -3.54 14.93 -9.64
CA ILE A 105 -4.04 15.87 -8.64
C ILE A 105 -5.16 15.22 -7.83
N ASP A 106 -6.14 14.60 -8.49
CA ASP A 106 -7.23 13.88 -7.82
C ASP A 106 -6.71 12.78 -6.90
N HIS A 107 -5.71 12.02 -7.36
CA HIS A 107 -5.03 11.00 -6.55
C HIS A 107 -4.43 11.57 -5.25
N VAL A 108 -3.70 12.69 -5.38
CA VAL A 108 -3.09 13.36 -4.22
C VAL A 108 -4.15 13.94 -3.31
N VAL A 109 -5.19 14.58 -3.86
CA VAL A 109 -6.30 15.16 -3.09
C VAL A 109 -6.99 14.08 -2.25
N ASP A 110 -7.32 12.93 -2.84
CA ASP A 110 -7.98 11.84 -2.13
C ASP A 110 -7.08 11.27 -1.01
N LYS A 111 -5.79 11.10 -1.26
CA LYS A 111 -4.82 10.68 -0.23
C LYS A 111 -4.69 11.70 0.91
N VAL A 112 -4.57 12.98 0.58
CA VAL A 112 -4.42 14.04 1.58
C VAL A 112 -5.70 14.21 2.37
N ARG A 113 -6.88 14.06 1.77
CA ARG A 113 -8.18 14.11 2.46
C ARG A 113 -8.28 13.09 3.59
N VAL A 114 -7.74 11.88 3.39
CA VAL A 114 -7.73 10.82 4.41
C VAL A 114 -6.67 11.07 5.49
N THR A 115 -5.49 11.59 5.11
CA THR A 115 -4.33 11.63 6.01
C THR A 115 -4.16 12.96 6.75
N ARG A 116 -4.31 14.09 6.05
CA ARG A 116 -4.12 15.47 6.55
C ARG A 116 -5.00 16.46 5.76
N PRO A 117 -6.33 16.43 5.97
CA PRO A 117 -7.28 17.23 5.18
C PRO A 117 -7.06 18.75 5.29
N ASP A 118 -6.45 19.20 6.37
CA ASP A 118 -6.06 20.60 6.64
C ASP A 118 -4.98 21.15 5.69
N LEU A 119 -4.30 20.28 4.93
CA LEU A 119 -3.32 20.69 3.92
C LEU A 119 -3.91 20.89 2.52
N LEU A 120 -5.17 20.52 2.29
CA LEU A 120 -5.82 20.74 0.99
C LEU A 120 -6.04 22.23 0.76
N ALA A 121 -5.94 22.69 -0.49
CA ALA A 121 -6.44 24.01 -0.87
C ALA A 121 -7.96 24.08 -0.64
N LEU A 122 -8.50 25.29 -0.44
CA LEU A 122 -9.94 25.48 -0.20
C LEU A 122 -10.79 24.85 -1.30
N GLU A 123 -10.36 24.95 -2.56
CA GLU A 123 -11.01 24.36 -3.74
C GLU A 123 -11.01 22.82 -3.79
N HIS A 124 -10.27 22.15 -2.90
CA HIS A 124 -10.16 20.68 -2.84
C HIS A 124 -10.69 20.08 -1.52
N ARG A 125 -10.93 20.93 -0.51
CA ARG A 125 -11.73 20.59 0.66
C ARG A 125 -13.17 20.64 0.18
N ALA A 126 -13.86 19.51 0.08
CA ALA A 126 -15.26 19.52 -0.33
C ALA A 126 -16.04 20.47 0.59
N ASP A 127 -16.88 21.33 -0.01
CA ASP A 127 -18.03 21.90 0.68
C ASP A 127 -18.93 20.73 1.13
N ASP A 128 -19.43 20.80 2.36
CA ASP A 128 -20.21 19.76 3.08
C ASP A 128 -21.24 18.97 2.24
#